data_AF-A0A8S1X651-F1
#
_entry.id   AF-A0A8S1X651-F1
#
_cell.length_a   1.000
_cell.length_b   1.000
_cell.length_c   1.000
_cell.angle_alpha   90.00
_cell.angle_beta   90.00
_cell.angle_gamma   90.00
#
_symmetry.space_group_name_H-M   'P 1'
#
loop_
_entity.id
_entity.type
_entity.pdbx_description
1 polymer ?
#
loop_
_entity_poly.entity_id
_entity_poly.type
_entity_poly.pdbx_seq_one_letter_code
_entity_poly.pdbx_strand_id
1 'polypeptide(L)'
;MFNIIFITLIQFVLSYILTRYETGNVIVMVSGGHHILEDSRQYPRQIQTAINFQTAFDTPPELFISPYYLDWSLELPHGFLVKVTLITRKGFLLNTLAVSASIFYEIRINWFAFQDSRIQVITFQQNDVQELKTGSGDRTIKFSIDHQLKDATNGLISLIGIKHTWSHQIVEVKIEQVYSQTVDVSVSTYSDSQIEYVRFNILLGTDQSLWSSLPQAEIFNPPLYANLGHNSRQATFVIPSIFLVQDRLPIFAYRGYKFDKGANVRCYIINGPQTPNLIYNLFIWYTTVSYGFFDQASLYFPKPNLKIVQPNCAELFSECDYNGDSIIICNNISDLSQRGWTKSIKSLMISTQKKLQLFNQINYQGQALKIMQNQQCMDSQSILSVKFQSVASIIKVLFINSNLNDNNCKFVQFYSQCNYQGTVYQIKQGESLDRPIKIPFEIKSISICPNILVKLADPSFFWGGNEVFSSSQTCLDSYKFPSYRTPN
;
A
#
# COMPACT_ATOMS: atom_id res chain seq x y z
N MET A 1 54.15 -17.46 -25.77
CA MET A 1 53.03 -16.50 -25.85
C MET A 1 51.97 -16.91 -24.85
N PHE A 2 51.94 -16.26 -23.70
CA PHE A 2 50.96 -16.51 -22.64
C PHE A 2 49.68 -15.71 -22.96
N ASN A 3 48.58 -16.40 -23.25
CA ASN A 3 47.25 -15.80 -23.28
C ASN A 3 46.81 -15.57 -21.84
N ILE A 4 46.89 -14.32 -21.38
CA ILE A 4 46.29 -13.87 -20.13
C ILE A 4 44.79 -13.74 -20.39
N ILE A 5 44.03 -14.72 -19.92
CA ILE A 5 42.57 -14.63 -19.82
C ILE A 5 42.28 -13.67 -18.65
N PHE A 6 42.04 -12.40 -18.98
CA PHE A 6 41.48 -11.43 -18.04
C PHE A 6 40.01 -11.79 -17.82
N ILE A 7 39.74 -12.65 -16.82
CA ILE A 7 38.38 -12.81 -16.28
C ILE A 7 38.12 -11.57 -15.43
N THR A 8 37.56 -10.54 -16.03
CA THR A 8 37.00 -9.40 -15.31
C THR A 8 35.85 -9.93 -14.46
N LEU A 9 36.14 -10.14 -13.17
CA LEU A 9 35.15 -10.44 -12.15
C LEU A 9 34.30 -9.17 -11.96
N ILE A 10 33.31 -8.98 -12.82
CA ILE A 10 32.30 -7.95 -12.65
C ILE A 10 31.50 -8.36 -11.42
N GLN A 11 31.91 -7.88 -10.25
CA GLN A 11 31.09 -7.96 -9.05
C GLN A 11 29.81 -7.20 -9.34
N PHE A 12 28.72 -7.94 -9.53
CA PHE A 12 27.38 -7.41 -9.56
C PHE A 12 27.10 -6.79 -8.19
N VAL A 13 27.38 -5.49 -8.05
CA VAL A 13 26.87 -4.71 -6.93
C VAL A 13 25.39 -4.55 -7.20
N LEU A 14 24.58 -5.52 -6.78
CA LEU A 14 23.14 -5.29 -6.66
C LEU A 14 22.98 -4.15 -5.64
N SER A 15 22.36 -3.04 -6.05
CA SER A 15 21.97 -1.98 -5.13
C SER A 15 20.98 -2.59 -4.14
N TYR A 16 21.43 -2.84 -2.92
CA TYR A 16 20.58 -3.31 -1.84
C TYR A 16 20.22 -2.14 -0.96
N ILE A 17 18.97 -2.10 -0.56
CA ILE A 17 18.49 -1.15 0.43
C ILE A 17 18.46 -1.87 1.78
N LEU A 18 19.00 -1.24 2.83
CA LEU A 18 18.92 -1.78 4.18
C LEU A 18 17.57 -1.45 4.79
N THR A 19 17.06 -2.36 5.62
CA THR A 19 15.82 -2.04 6.34
C THR A 19 16.07 -0.89 7.30
N ARG A 20 15.14 0.05 7.35
CA ARG A 20 15.23 1.18 8.25
C ARG A 20 13.85 1.55 8.75
N TYR A 21 13.78 2.08 9.97
CA TYR A 21 12.57 2.68 10.48
C TYR A 21 12.89 4.00 11.18
N GLU A 22 11.87 4.84 11.30
CA GLU A 22 11.91 6.05 12.12
C GLU A 22 10.55 6.26 12.76
N THR A 23 10.52 6.87 13.94
CA THR A 23 9.27 7.13 14.67
C THR A 23 9.33 8.52 15.27
N GLY A 24 8.17 9.13 15.44
CA GLY A 24 8.05 10.34 16.22
C GLY A 24 6.62 10.57 16.66
N ASN A 25 6.44 11.65 17.40
CA ASN A 25 5.12 12.18 17.73
C ASN A 25 5.02 13.62 17.20
N VAL A 26 3.81 14.02 16.88
CA VAL A 26 3.50 15.41 16.55
C VAL A 26 2.23 15.83 17.25
N ILE A 27 2.27 17.03 17.80
CA ILE A 27 1.10 17.74 18.33
C ILE A 27 0.69 18.72 17.25
N VAL A 28 -0.48 18.51 16.64
CA VAL A 28 -0.89 19.29 15.46
C VAL A 28 -1.75 20.50 15.84
N MET A 29 -2.55 20.40 16.91
CA MET A 29 -3.39 21.50 17.39
C MET A 29 -3.12 21.73 18.87
N VAL A 30 -2.83 22.98 19.25
CA VAL A 30 -2.63 23.39 20.64
C VAL A 30 -3.47 24.63 20.87
N SER A 31 -4.63 24.47 21.50
CA SER A 31 -5.27 25.61 22.16
C SER A 31 -4.44 25.90 23.43
N GLY A 32 -3.90 27.12 23.55
CA GLY A 32 -2.92 27.46 24.57
C GLY A 32 -3.45 27.35 26.00
N GLY A 33 -2.70 26.65 26.85
CA GLY A 33 -2.48 26.96 28.27
C GLY A 33 -3.59 26.69 29.29
N HIS A 34 -4.86 27.00 28.99
CA HIS A 34 -5.96 26.85 29.93
C HIS A 34 -7.22 26.43 29.18
N HIS A 35 -7.97 25.46 29.72
CA HIS A 35 -9.13 24.84 29.09
C HIS A 35 -10.11 25.89 28.52
N ILE A 36 -10.28 25.91 27.19
CA ILE A 36 -10.76 27.08 26.42
C ILE A 36 -12.29 27.21 26.34
N LEU A 37 -13.05 26.92 27.40
CA LEU A 37 -14.48 27.30 27.40
C LEU A 37 -14.71 28.83 27.22
N GLU A 38 -13.65 29.65 27.08
CA GLU A 38 -13.73 31.11 27.03
C GLU A 38 -13.00 31.83 25.86
N ASP A 39 -12.22 31.20 24.97
CA ASP A 39 -11.58 31.98 23.87
C ASP A 39 -12.12 31.58 22.49
N SER A 40 -13.15 32.33 22.08
CA SER A 40 -13.92 32.23 20.82
C SER A 40 -13.14 32.55 19.53
N ARG A 41 -11.81 32.46 19.54
CA ARG A 41 -11.00 32.83 18.37
C ARG A 41 -11.10 31.79 17.27
N GLN A 42 -11.20 32.30 16.03
CA GLN A 42 -11.30 31.53 14.79
C GLN A 42 -10.02 30.71 14.56
N TYR A 43 -9.95 29.50 15.10
CA TYR A 43 -8.85 28.58 14.82
C TYR A 43 -9.00 27.95 13.43
N PRO A 44 -7.88 27.69 12.73
CA PRO A 44 -7.92 27.02 11.44
C PRO A 44 -8.44 25.59 11.63
N ARG A 45 -9.58 25.29 10.99
CA ARG A 45 -10.17 23.94 10.98
C ARG A 45 -9.30 22.92 10.25
N GLN A 46 -8.32 23.38 9.48
CA GLN A 46 -7.34 22.54 8.80
C GLN A 46 -5.94 23.02 9.15
N ILE A 47 -5.10 22.10 9.59
CA ILE A 47 -3.68 22.33 9.83
C ILE A 47 -2.88 21.35 8.99
N GLN A 48 -1.86 21.88 8.33
CA GLN A 48 -0.87 21.10 7.60
C GLN A 48 0.46 21.22 8.33
N THR A 49 1.05 20.09 8.70
CA THR A 49 2.36 20.02 9.36
C THR A 49 3.32 19.25 8.48
N ALA A 50 4.44 19.87 8.14
CA ALA A 50 5.55 19.17 7.48
C ALA A 50 6.38 18.42 8.53
N ILE A 51 6.55 17.12 8.31
CA ILE A 51 7.38 16.27 9.16
C ILE A 51 8.62 15.89 8.37
N ASN A 52 9.79 16.19 8.92
CA ASN A 52 11.07 15.80 8.34
C ASN A 52 11.62 14.59 9.09
N PHE A 53 12.15 13.63 8.35
CA PHE A 53 12.91 12.52 8.92
C PHE A 53 14.29 12.99 9.37
N GLN A 54 14.78 12.44 10.47
CA GLN A 54 16.13 12.72 11.01
C GLN A 54 17.21 12.38 10.00
N THR A 55 16.99 11.34 9.18
CA THR A 55 17.87 11.01 8.06
C THR A 55 17.03 10.61 6.85
N ALA A 56 17.44 11.00 5.64
CA ALA A 56 16.70 10.65 4.44
C ALA A 56 16.68 9.12 4.23
N PHE A 57 15.53 8.56 3.86
CA PHE A 57 15.41 7.17 3.42
C PHE A 57 15.93 7.01 1.99
N ASP A 58 16.29 5.78 1.61
CA ASP A 58 16.74 5.48 0.24
C ASP A 58 15.57 5.58 -0.75
N THR A 59 14.38 5.21 -0.28
CA THR A 59 13.09 5.35 -0.99
C THR A 59 12.02 5.92 -0.07
N PRO A 60 10.93 6.51 -0.59
CA PRO A 60 9.80 6.92 0.25
C PRO A 60 9.30 5.75 1.11
N PRO A 61 9.26 5.89 2.45
CA PRO A 61 8.89 4.79 3.34
C PRO A 61 7.37 4.57 3.36
N GLU A 62 6.95 3.40 3.83
CA GLU A 62 5.58 3.13 4.26
C GLU A 62 5.30 3.91 5.56
N LEU A 63 4.17 4.61 5.65
CA LEU A 63 3.88 5.46 6.81
C LEU A 63 2.60 5.05 7.54
N PHE A 64 2.75 4.57 8.77
CA PHE A 64 1.66 4.33 9.70
C PHE A 64 1.51 5.51 10.66
N ILE A 65 0.28 5.95 10.87
CA ILE A 65 -0.08 6.99 11.83
C ILE A 65 -1.10 6.45 12.82
N SER A 66 -0.94 6.82 14.09
CA SER A 66 -1.81 6.38 15.18
C SER A 66 -2.13 7.58 16.07
N PRO A 67 -3.32 8.19 15.92
CA PRO A 67 -3.82 9.16 16.87
C PRO A 67 -3.91 8.52 18.25
N TYR A 68 -3.29 9.16 19.24
CA TYR A 68 -3.29 8.69 20.62
C TYR A 68 -3.93 9.69 21.59
N TYR A 69 -4.26 10.88 21.09
CA TYR A 69 -4.92 11.93 21.84
C TYR A 69 -5.93 12.62 20.93
N LEU A 70 -7.16 12.76 21.39
CA LEU A 70 -8.25 13.43 20.67
C LEU A 70 -9.04 14.30 21.66
N ASP A 71 -9.15 15.58 21.36
CA ASP A 71 -9.79 16.60 22.19
C ASP A 71 -10.70 17.50 21.34
N TRP A 72 -11.97 17.51 21.70
CA TRP A 72 -13.08 18.08 20.94
C TRP A 72 -14.10 18.70 21.90
N SER A 73 -14.90 19.63 21.37
CA SER A 73 -16.06 20.20 22.06
C SER A 73 -17.07 19.12 22.46
N LEU A 74 -18.01 19.48 23.35
CA LEU A 74 -19.13 18.63 23.75
C LEU A 74 -20.30 18.69 22.75
N GLU A 75 -20.32 19.69 21.87
CA GLU A 75 -21.42 19.94 20.94
C GLU A 75 -21.29 19.07 19.67
N LEU A 76 -22.30 18.28 19.33
CA LEU A 76 -22.31 17.51 18.08
C LEU A 76 -22.75 18.36 16.88
N PRO A 77 -22.39 18.00 15.63
CA PRO A 77 -21.63 16.81 15.20
C PRO A 77 -20.14 16.86 15.59
N HIS A 78 -19.43 15.73 15.74
CA HIS A 78 -17.96 15.74 15.92
C HIS A 78 -17.28 15.04 14.75
N GLY A 79 -16.04 15.42 14.46
CA GLY A 79 -15.24 14.63 13.55
C GLY A 79 -13.89 15.22 13.23
N PHE A 80 -12.96 14.32 12.92
CA PHE A 80 -11.60 14.65 12.55
C PHE A 80 -11.16 13.78 11.37
N LEU A 81 -10.18 14.28 10.63
CA LEU A 81 -9.58 13.59 9.51
C LEU A 81 -8.09 13.84 9.50
N VAL A 82 -7.31 12.77 9.56
CA VAL A 82 -5.87 12.81 9.36
C VAL A 82 -5.52 12.24 7.98
N LYS A 83 -4.81 13.02 7.17
CA LYS A 83 -4.34 12.65 5.83
C LYS A 83 -2.85 12.85 5.71
N VAL A 84 -2.15 11.78 5.41
CA VAL A 84 -0.75 11.81 5.00
C VAL A 84 -0.69 12.05 3.50
N THR A 85 0.15 12.98 3.07
CA THR A 85 0.37 13.33 1.66
C THR A 85 1.85 13.59 1.40
N LEU A 86 2.27 13.57 0.13
CA LEU A 86 3.64 13.90 -0.28
C LEU A 86 4.72 13.16 0.52
N ILE A 87 4.58 11.83 0.66
CA ILE A 87 5.61 11.01 1.29
C ILE A 87 6.84 11.02 0.37
N THR A 88 7.93 11.59 0.86
CA THR A 88 9.22 11.67 0.17
C THR A 88 10.27 10.92 0.98
N ARG A 89 11.50 10.85 0.44
CA ARG A 89 12.66 10.33 1.17
C ARG A 89 13.03 11.15 2.41
N LYS A 90 12.65 12.43 2.47
CA LYS A 90 13.07 13.37 3.52
C LYS A 90 11.99 13.67 4.54
N GLY A 91 10.74 13.29 4.26
CA GLY A 91 9.61 13.67 5.11
C GLY A 91 8.27 13.50 4.40
N PHE A 92 7.21 13.96 5.06
CA PHE A 92 5.84 13.92 4.56
C PHE A 92 5.03 15.12 5.06
N LEU A 93 3.86 15.35 4.46
CA LEU A 93 2.89 16.33 4.95
C LEU A 93 1.74 15.63 5.66
N LEU A 94 1.47 16.07 6.89
CA LEU A 94 0.36 15.62 7.70
C LEU A 94 -0.73 16.69 7.70
N ASN A 95 -1.89 16.38 7.12
CA ASN A 95 -3.05 17.26 7.13
C ASN A 95 -4.05 16.77 8.17
N THR A 96 -4.35 17.59 9.16
CA THR A 96 -5.41 17.36 10.14
C THR A 96 -6.55 18.31 9.85
N LEU A 97 -7.78 17.79 9.77
CA LEU A 97 -8.98 18.54 9.48
C LEU A 97 -10.08 18.23 10.50
N ALA A 98 -10.64 19.26 11.11
CA ALA A 98 -11.91 19.21 11.85
C ALA A 98 -13.07 19.23 10.85
N VAL A 99 -13.54 18.04 10.48
CA VAL A 99 -14.60 17.84 9.46
C VAL A 99 -15.99 18.24 9.95
N SER A 100 -16.15 18.45 11.25
CA SER A 100 -17.38 18.91 11.85
C SER A 100 -17.33 20.37 12.27
N ALA A 101 -18.50 21.02 12.35
CA ALA A 101 -18.65 22.40 12.80
C ALA A 101 -18.14 22.63 14.23
N SER A 102 -18.14 21.58 15.05
CA SER A 102 -17.74 21.64 16.45
C SER A 102 -16.25 21.83 16.62
N ILE A 103 -15.89 22.52 17.71
CA ILE A 103 -14.51 22.87 18.00
C ILE A 103 -13.68 21.59 18.21
N PHE A 104 -12.50 21.56 17.61
CA PHE A 104 -11.51 20.50 17.76
C PHE A 104 -10.26 21.14 18.38
N TYR A 105 -9.97 20.80 19.63
CA TYR A 105 -9.00 21.52 20.45
C TYR A 105 -7.57 21.00 20.24
N GLU A 106 -7.40 19.68 20.21
CA GLU A 106 -6.07 19.07 20.09
C GLU A 106 -6.14 17.64 19.54
N ILE A 107 -5.16 17.31 18.71
CA ILE A 107 -4.85 15.94 18.32
C ILE A 107 -3.35 15.71 18.42
N ARG A 108 -2.98 14.57 19.00
CA ARG A 108 -1.60 14.09 18.99
C ARG A 108 -1.53 12.77 18.25
N ILE A 109 -0.51 12.67 17.41
CA ILE A 109 -0.37 11.59 16.45
C ILE A 109 1.03 11.01 16.61
N ASN A 110 1.10 9.71 16.86
CA ASN A 110 2.33 8.95 16.66
C ASN A 110 2.44 8.60 15.19
N TRP A 111 3.64 8.69 14.64
CA TRP A 111 3.93 8.28 13.28
C TRP A 111 5.12 7.33 13.24
N PHE A 112 5.06 6.40 12.30
CA PHE A 112 6.03 5.33 12.12
C PHE A 112 6.30 5.19 10.63
N ALA A 113 7.56 5.39 10.24
CA ALA A 113 8.03 5.26 8.87
C ALA A 113 8.85 3.97 8.73
N PHE A 114 8.52 3.14 7.75
CA PHE A 114 9.17 1.85 7.50
C PHE A 114 9.72 1.77 6.09
N GLN A 115 11.01 1.44 5.99
CA GLN A 115 11.64 0.94 4.78
C GLN A 115 11.95 -0.54 5.03
N ASP A 116 10.94 -1.39 4.94
CA ASP A 116 11.04 -2.83 5.18
C ASP A 116 10.06 -3.54 4.24
N SER A 117 10.56 -4.40 3.34
CA SER A 117 9.72 -5.10 2.37
C SER A 117 8.76 -6.12 2.98
N ARG A 118 8.89 -6.39 4.28
CA ARG A 118 8.01 -7.26 5.06
C ARG A 118 6.86 -6.51 5.71
N ILE A 119 6.83 -5.18 5.58
CA ILE A 119 5.81 -4.29 6.12
C ILE A 119 5.07 -3.61 4.97
N GLN A 120 3.76 -3.43 5.13
CA GLN A 120 2.95 -2.63 4.22
C GLN A 120 1.95 -1.79 5.01
N VAL A 121 1.74 -0.53 4.62
CA VAL A 121 0.68 0.30 5.20
C VAL A 121 -0.40 0.58 4.17
N ILE A 122 -1.63 0.24 4.51
CA ILE A 122 -2.81 0.50 3.68
C ILE A 122 -3.63 1.58 4.36
N THR A 123 -4.07 2.58 3.61
CA THR A 123 -5.03 3.55 4.12
C THR A 123 -6.34 3.43 3.37
N PHE A 124 -7.42 3.22 4.11
CA PHE A 124 -8.76 3.04 3.57
C PHE A 124 -9.68 4.16 4.04
N GLN A 125 -10.60 4.57 3.18
CA GLN A 125 -11.63 5.57 3.49
C GLN A 125 -12.94 5.16 2.82
N GLN A 126 -14.04 5.22 3.58
CA GLN A 126 -15.38 5.10 3.04
C GLN A 126 -16.22 6.32 3.43
N ASN A 127 -16.75 7.00 2.41
CA ASN A 127 -17.60 8.20 2.57
C ASN A 127 -19.09 7.89 2.53
N ASP A 128 -19.45 6.67 2.12
CA ASP A 128 -20.84 6.23 1.99
C ASP A 128 -21.05 4.97 2.82
N VAL A 129 -21.21 5.17 4.14
CA VAL A 129 -21.53 4.10 5.10
C VAL A 129 -23.01 4.16 5.47
N GLN A 130 -23.91 4.01 4.48
CA GLN A 130 -25.36 4.17 4.67
C GLN A 130 -25.91 3.34 5.84
N GLU A 131 -25.39 2.12 6.00
CA GLU A 131 -25.77 1.19 7.06
C GLU A 131 -25.33 1.69 8.44
N LEU A 132 -24.28 2.52 8.55
CA LEU A 132 -23.87 3.17 9.80
C LEU A 132 -24.48 4.57 9.97
N LYS A 133 -25.00 5.15 8.89
CA LYS A 133 -25.59 6.49 8.89
C LYS A 133 -27.05 6.50 9.35
N THR A 134 -27.77 5.40 9.13
CA THR A 134 -29.20 5.29 9.44
C THR A 134 -29.49 4.08 10.32
N GLY A 135 -30.55 4.14 11.11
CA GLY A 135 -30.98 3.07 12.01
C GLY A 135 -30.53 3.21 13.47
N SER A 136 -30.94 2.24 14.28
CA SER A 136 -30.70 2.15 15.71
C SER A 136 -30.12 0.78 16.07
N GLY A 137 -29.28 0.72 17.10
CA GLY A 137 -28.70 -0.53 17.59
C GLY A 137 -27.37 -0.89 16.91
N ASP A 138 -26.95 -2.13 17.16
CA ASP A 138 -25.65 -2.64 16.74
C ASP A 138 -25.62 -2.91 15.24
N ARG A 139 -24.68 -2.27 14.55
CA ARG A 139 -24.54 -2.28 13.09
C ARG A 139 -23.09 -2.46 12.75
N THR A 140 -22.82 -3.36 11.80
CA THR A 140 -21.46 -3.68 11.36
C THR A 140 -21.42 -3.76 9.84
N ILE A 141 -20.46 -3.05 9.23
CA ILE A 141 -20.10 -3.21 7.82
C ILE A 141 -18.76 -3.94 7.75
N LYS A 142 -18.59 -4.80 6.74
CA LYS A 142 -17.33 -5.46 6.44
C LYS A 142 -16.76 -4.98 5.11
N PHE A 143 -15.45 -4.84 5.06
CA PHE A 143 -14.66 -4.47 3.89
C PHE A 143 -13.60 -5.54 3.66
N SER A 144 -13.40 -5.92 2.41
CA SER A 144 -12.23 -6.72 2.01
C SER A 144 -11.30 -5.82 1.21
N ILE A 145 -10.05 -5.70 1.63
CA ILE A 145 -9.10 -4.72 1.11
C ILE A 145 -7.88 -5.46 0.56
N ASP A 146 -7.59 -5.26 -0.73
CA ASP A 146 -6.44 -5.86 -1.40
C ASP A 146 -5.11 -5.31 -0.89
N HIS A 147 -4.09 -6.17 -0.81
CA HIS A 147 -2.73 -5.81 -0.46
C HIS A 147 -1.68 -6.59 -1.27
N GLN A 148 -0.41 -6.18 -1.15
CA GLN A 148 0.70 -6.69 -1.98
C GLN A 148 1.72 -7.51 -1.17
N LEU A 149 1.61 -7.50 0.16
CA LEU A 149 2.47 -8.28 1.05
C LEU A 149 2.11 -9.77 0.99
N LYS A 150 2.91 -10.57 0.25
CA LYS A 150 2.64 -11.99 -0.07
C LYS A 150 2.37 -12.88 1.15
N ASP A 151 3.07 -12.62 2.24
CA ASP A 151 3.06 -13.44 3.45
C ASP A 151 2.59 -12.63 4.67
N ALA A 152 1.60 -11.77 4.48
CA ALA A 152 0.99 -11.02 5.57
C ALA A 152 0.30 -12.00 6.54
N THR A 153 0.71 -11.97 7.80
CA THR A 153 0.14 -12.83 8.86
C THR A 153 -0.31 -12.04 10.08
N ASN A 154 0.19 -10.82 10.24
CA ASN A 154 -0.11 -9.94 11.36
C ASN A 154 -0.62 -8.59 10.85
N GLY A 155 -1.44 -7.94 11.67
CA GLY A 155 -2.08 -6.69 11.31
C GLY A 155 -2.44 -5.85 12.53
N LEU A 156 -2.21 -4.55 12.41
CA LEU A 156 -2.61 -3.53 13.36
C LEU A 156 -3.43 -2.48 12.63
N ILE A 157 -4.56 -2.05 13.20
CA ILE A 157 -5.44 -1.05 12.60
C ILE A 157 -5.55 0.18 13.49
N SER A 158 -5.49 1.39 12.92
CA SER A 158 -5.76 2.63 13.64
C SER A 158 -6.87 3.44 12.98
N LEU A 159 -7.81 3.95 13.80
CA LEU A 159 -8.82 4.91 13.38
C LEU A 159 -8.17 6.29 13.21
N ILE A 160 -8.14 6.81 11.98
CA ILE A 160 -7.47 8.08 11.62
C ILE A 160 -8.43 9.14 11.08
N GLY A 161 -9.72 8.84 11.01
CA GLY A 161 -10.74 9.83 10.77
C GLY A 161 -12.16 9.27 10.88
N ILE A 162 -13.07 10.14 11.33
CA ILE A 162 -14.48 9.82 11.53
C ILE A 162 -15.30 11.12 11.58
N LYS A 163 -16.57 11.04 11.18
CA LYS A 163 -17.57 12.09 11.43
C LYS A 163 -18.86 11.50 11.98
N HIS A 164 -19.22 11.91 13.18
CA HIS A 164 -20.46 11.58 13.86
C HIS A 164 -21.53 12.64 13.58
N THR A 165 -22.77 12.21 13.34
CA THR A 165 -23.92 13.09 13.10
C THR A 165 -24.95 13.07 14.23
N TRP A 166 -24.85 12.11 15.17
CA TRP A 166 -25.80 11.96 16.27
C TRP A 166 -25.12 11.54 17.60
N SER A 167 -25.86 11.61 18.70
CA SER A 167 -25.41 11.33 20.07
C SER A 167 -25.14 9.85 20.37
N HIS A 168 -24.27 9.60 21.36
CA HIS A 168 -23.61 8.33 21.68
C HIS A 168 -22.62 7.93 20.62
N GLN A 169 -21.33 7.97 20.96
CA GLN A 169 -20.26 7.70 20.01
C GLN A 169 -19.69 6.34 20.32
N ILE A 170 -20.19 5.34 19.61
CA ILE A 170 -19.60 4.01 19.67
C ILE A 170 -19.14 3.66 18.27
N VAL A 171 -17.82 3.59 18.11
CA VAL A 171 -17.20 3.13 16.88
C VAL A 171 -16.08 2.17 17.23
N GLU A 172 -15.99 1.07 16.51
CA GLU A 172 -14.84 0.18 16.53
C GLU A 172 -14.46 -0.17 15.09
N VAL A 173 -13.18 -0.05 14.76
CA VAL A 173 -12.60 -0.66 13.56
C VAL A 173 -11.77 -1.88 13.96
N LYS A 174 -11.93 -2.99 13.24
CA LYS A 174 -11.30 -4.25 13.62
C LYS A 174 -10.83 -5.03 12.40
N ILE A 175 -9.62 -5.55 12.46
CA ILE A 175 -9.17 -6.58 11.51
C ILE A 175 -9.84 -7.89 11.92
N GLU A 176 -10.67 -8.42 11.04
CA GLU A 176 -11.32 -9.72 11.25
C GLU A 176 -10.39 -10.85 10.86
N GLN A 177 -9.73 -10.72 9.71
CA GLN A 177 -8.83 -11.74 9.18
C GLN A 177 -7.81 -11.13 8.23
N VAL A 178 -6.57 -11.60 8.30
CA VAL A 178 -5.52 -11.33 7.30
C VAL A 178 -5.37 -12.57 6.43
N TYR A 179 -5.44 -12.38 5.11
CA TYR A 179 -5.17 -13.38 4.09
C TYR A 179 -3.87 -13.04 3.35
N SER A 180 -3.48 -13.85 2.37
CA SER A 180 -2.24 -13.62 1.61
C SER A 180 -2.30 -12.42 0.65
N GLN A 181 -3.50 -12.00 0.26
CA GLN A 181 -3.71 -10.92 -0.71
C GLN A 181 -4.79 -9.92 -0.29
N THR A 182 -5.56 -10.23 0.75
CA THR A 182 -6.66 -9.40 1.23
C THR A 182 -6.64 -9.31 2.74
N VAL A 183 -7.16 -8.22 3.28
CA VAL A 183 -7.45 -8.07 4.70
C VAL A 183 -8.93 -7.72 4.87
N ASP A 184 -9.62 -8.52 5.67
CA ASP A 184 -11.00 -8.27 6.02
C ASP A 184 -11.06 -7.42 7.27
N VAL A 185 -11.78 -6.30 7.17
CA VAL A 185 -11.94 -5.30 8.22
C VAL A 185 -13.42 -5.08 8.48
N SER A 186 -13.82 -4.97 9.74
CA SER A 186 -15.14 -4.52 10.12
C SER A 186 -15.11 -3.12 10.72
N VAL A 187 -16.20 -2.39 10.52
CA VAL A 187 -16.51 -1.14 11.22
C VAL A 187 -17.86 -1.32 11.88
N SER A 188 -17.87 -1.24 13.20
CA SER A 188 -19.05 -1.42 14.03
C SER A 188 -19.46 -0.11 14.68
N THR A 189 -20.76 0.15 14.71
CA THR A 189 -21.40 1.17 15.53
C THR A 189 -22.44 0.54 16.42
N TYR A 190 -22.70 1.13 17.57
CA TYR A 190 -23.64 0.60 18.55
C TYR A 190 -24.64 1.70 18.91
N SER A 191 -25.83 1.30 19.38
CA SER A 191 -26.94 2.21 19.72
C SER A 191 -27.25 3.26 18.62
N ASP A 192 -27.67 4.47 18.99
CA ASP A 192 -28.09 5.55 18.08
C ASP A 192 -26.92 6.29 17.41
N SER A 193 -25.71 5.74 17.44
CA SER A 193 -24.52 6.32 16.80
C SER A 193 -24.74 6.47 15.30
N GLN A 194 -24.54 7.64 14.72
CA GLN A 194 -24.64 7.80 13.25
C GLN A 194 -23.31 8.32 12.71
N ILE A 195 -22.71 7.56 11.79
CA ILE A 195 -21.43 7.90 11.16
C ILE A 195 -21.67 8.29 9.70
N GLU A 196 -21.08 9.41 9.29
CA GLU A 196 -21.12 9.86 7.90
C GLU A 196 -19.94 9.34 7.07
N TYR A 197 -18.75 9.25 7.67
CA TYR A 197 -17.59 8.62 7.05
C TYR A 197 -16.66 8.01 8.09
N VAL A 198 -15.85 7.04 7.65
CA VAL A 198 -14.79 6.43 8.43
C VAL A 198 -13.49 6.33 7.62
N ARG A 199 -12.36 6.54 8.28
CA ARG A 199 -11.01 6.38 7.72
C ARG A 199 -10.11 5.70 8.72
N PHE A 200 -9.38 4.71 8.26
CA PHE A 200 -8.41 3.97 9.07
C PHE A 200 -7.18 3.63 8.23
N ASN A 201 -6.07 3.32 8.89
CA ASN A 201 -4.92 2.69 8.26
C ASN A 201 -4.62 1.34 8.90
N ILE A 202 -4.03 0.46 8.12
CA ILE A 202 -3.70 -0.92 8.48
C ILE A 202 -2.19 -1.07 8.28
N LEU A 203 -1.48 -1.42 9.34
CA LEU A 203 -0.09 -1.86 9.29
C LEU A 203 -0.11 -3.38 9.19
N LEU A 204 0.27 -3.92 8.04
CA LEU A 204 0.44 -5.35 7.81
C LEU A 204 1.92 -5.72 7.93
N GLY A 205 2.17 -6.93 8.43
CA GLY A 205 3.51 -7.49 8.47
C GLY A 205 3.53 -9.02 8.39
N THR A 206 4.69 -9.55 8.03
CA THR A 206 4.98 -10.99 8.16
C THR A 206 5.24 -11.35 9.62
N ASP A 207 5.20 -12.64 9.95
CA ASP A 207 5.51 -13.20 11.27
C ASP A 207 6.93 -12.87 11.77
N GLN A 208 7.85 -12.60 10.85
CA GLN A 208 9.23 -12.19 11.13
C GLN A 208 9.42 -10.68 11.33
N SER A 209 8.40 -9.87 11.06
CA SER A 209 8.51 -8.41 11.05
C SER A 209 7.51 -7.72 11.96
N LEU A 210 6.35 -8.33 12.19
CA LEU A 210 5.30 -7.77 13.02
C LEU A 210 4.64 -8.88 13.82
N TRP A 211 4.50 -8.66 15.12
CA TRP A 211 3.55 -9.38 15.97
C TRP A 211 2.46 -8.42 16.38
N SER A 212 1.21 -8.88 16.38
CA SER A 212 0.07 -8.10 16.86
C SER A 212 -0.63 -8.81 18.01
N SER A 213 -1.00 -8.06 19.03
CA SER A 213 -1.84 -8.58 20.11
C SER A 213 -3.23 -8.91 19.58
N LEU A 214 -3.96 -9.74 20.33
CA LEU A 214 -5.41 -9.79 20.15
C LEU A 214 -6.01 -8.38 20.39
N PRO A 215 -7.10 -8.04 19.69
CA PRO A 215 -7.88 -6.85 19.98
C PRO A 215 -8.29 -6.83 21.46
N GLN A 216 -8.04 -5.72 22.15
CA GLN A 216 -8.53 -5.49 23.50
C GLN A 216 -9.71 -4.51 23.46
N ALA A 217 -10.60 -4.68 24.44
CA ALA A 217 -11.73 -3.83 24.69
C ALA A 217 -11.81 -3.60 26.21
N GLU A 218 -11.42 -2.41 26.65
CA GLU A 218 -11.53 -2.02 28.06
C GLU A 218 -12.94 -1.46 28.28
N ILE A 219 -13.85 -2.28 28.81
CA ILE A 219 -15.26 -1.91 29.05
C ILE A 219 -15.47 -1.52 30.52
N PHE A 220 -16.14 -0.40 30.75
CA PHE A 220 -16.44 0.13 32.08
C PHE A 220 -17.91 -0.11 32.44
N ASN A 221 -18.15 -0.80 33.56
CA ASN A 221 -19.45 -0.96 34.20
C ASN A 221 -19.40 -0.24 35.57
N PRO A 222 -20.19 0.79 35.92
CA PRO A 222 -20.99 1.80 35.16
C PRO A 222 -20.10 2.88 34.48
N PRO A 223 -20.66 3.93 33.81
CA PRO A 223 -19.86 5.04 33.29
C PRO A 223 -18.88 5.57 34.34
N LEU A 224 -17.61 5.66 33.94
CA LEU A 224 -16.56 6.20 34.79
C LEU A 224 -16.74 7.72 34.86
N TYR A 225 -17.43 8.20 35.91
CA TYR A 225 -17.36 9.61 36.30
C TYR A 225 -16.01 9.84 36.98
N ALA A 226 -15.11 10.56 36.33
CA ALA A 226 -13.88 10.98 36.99
C ALA A 226 -14.22 12.12 37.97
N ASN A 227 -14.39 11.77 39.25
CA ASN A 227 -14.43 12.73 40.35
C ASN A 227 -13.11 13.51 40.39
N LEU A 228 -13.10 14.78 39.92
CA LEU A 228 -12.08 15.83 40.09
C LEU A 228 -10.58 15.45 39.94
N GLY A 229 -10.25 14.25 39.47
CA GLY A 229 -8.91 13.69 39.42
C GLY A 229 -8.69 12.84 38.18
N HIS A 230 -7.46 12.82 37.68
CA HIS A 230 -7.05 12.00 36.54
C HIS A 230 -7.17 10.51 36.90
N ASN A 231 -8.21 9.86 36.39
CA ASN A 231 -8.30 8.40 36.46
C ASN A 231 -7.40 7.81 35.39
N SER A 232 -6.29 7.19 35.82
CA SER A 232 -5.42 6.40 34.97
C SER A 232 -5.81 4.92 35.07
N ARG A 233 -6.14 4.29 33.95
CA ARG A 233 -6.26 2.84 33.83
C ARG A 233 -5.00 2.32 33.15
N GLN A 234 -4.34 1.36 33.79
CA GLN A 234 -3.21 0.67 33.19
C GLN A 234 -3.74 -0.55 32.44
N ALA A 235 -3.45 -0.63 31.15
CA ALA A 235 -3.72 -1.80 30.33
C ALA A 235 -2.40 -2.50 30.00
N THR A 236 -2.47 -3.83 29.95
CA THR A 236 -1.30 -4.69 29.85
C THR A 236 -1.49 -5.73 28.74
N PHE A 237 -0.54 -5.79 27.82
CA PHE A 237 -0.42 -6.88 26.86
C PHE A 237 0.75 -7.77 27.24
N VAL A 238 0.47 -9.06 27.40
CA VAL A 238 1.50 -10.06 27.65
C VAL A 238 2.23 -10.34 26.33
N ILE A 239 3.54 -10.11 26.31
CA ILE A 239 4.37 -10.41 25.14
C ILE A 239 4.71 -11.91 25.17
N PRO A 240 4.48 -12.67 24.09
CA PRO A 240 4.96 -14.04 23.99
C PRO A 240 6.48 -14.11 24.21
N SER A 241 6.93 -15.09 25.01
CA SER A 241 8.34 -15.19 25.45
C SER A 241 9.35 -15.20 24.30
N ILE A 242 8.97 -15.77 23.15
CA ILE A 242 9.78 -15.81 21.92
C ILE A 242 10.19 -14.41 21.42
N PHE A 243 9.42 -13.36 21.74
CA PHE A 243 9.69 -11.99 21.31
C PHE A 243 10.46 -11.16 22.34
N LEU A 244 10.79 -11.71 23.52
CA LEU A 244 11.45 -10.96 24.59
C LEU A 244 12.94 -10.68 24.33
N VAL A 245 13.60 -11.47 23.47
CA VAL A 245 15.05 -11.43 23.24
C VAL A 245 15.50 -10.57 22.05
N GLN A 246 14.58 -9.92 21.34
CA GLN A 246 14.90 -9.14 20.13
C GLN A 246 14.69 -7.64 20.34
N ASP A 247 15.50 -6.84 19.64
CA ASP A 247 15.23 -5.41 19.43
C ASP A 247 13.84 -5.28 18.82
N ARG A 248 13.03 -4.39 19.38
CA ARG A 248 11.62 -4.26 19.02
C ARG A 248 11.13 -2.86 19.24
N LEU A 249 10.22 -2.44 18.37
CA LEU A 249 9.51 -1.19 18.48
C LEU A 249 8.05 -1.46 18.87
N PRO A 250 7.60 -1.06 20.07
CA PRO A 250 6.19 -1.14 20.42
C PRO A 250 5.38 -0.10 19.63
N ILE A 251 4.27 -0.56 19.06
CA ILE A 251 3.32 0.26 18.31
C ILE A 251 1.95 0.03 18.95
N PHE A 252 1.27 1.10 19.32
CA PHE A 252 -0.09 1.04 19.84
C PHE A 252 -1.02 1.75 18.88
N ALA A 253 -2.16 1.13 18.62
CA ALA A 253 -3.19 1.70 17.76
C ALA A 253 -4.51 1.83 18.49
N TYR A 254 -5.07 3.02 18.38
CA TYR A 254 -6.44 3.29 18.76
C TYR A 254 -7.39 2.81 17.66
N ARG A 255 -8.28 1.89 18.00
CA ARG A 255 -9.23 1.26 17.08
C ARG A 255 -10.64 1.83 17.21
N GLY A 256 -10.93 2.53 18.30
CA GLY A 256 -12.28 3.01 18.54
C GLY A 256 -12.54 3.36 20.00
N TYR A 257 -13.79 3.71 20.28
CA TYR A 257 -14.24 4.15 21.58
C TYR A 257 -15.73 4.01 21.78
N LYS A 258 -16.13 4.13 23.05
CA LYS A 258 -17.51 4.17 23.52
C LYS A 258 -17.69 5.31 24.55
N PHE A 259 -18.21 6.45 24.11
CA PHE A 259 -18.49 7.63 24.96
C PHE A 259 -19.96 8.06 24.95
N ASP A 260 -20.40 8.61 26.09
CA ASP A 260 -21.51 9.56 26.17
C ASP A 260 -20.91 10.96 26.35
N LYS A 261 -21.39 11.93 25.54
CA LYS A 261 -20.91 13.33 25.45
C LYS A 261 -19.39 13.45 25.27
N GLY A 262 -18.97 13.54 24.01
CA GLY A 262 -17.61 13.29 23.52
C GLY A 262 -16.51 14.26 23.98
N ALA A 263 -16.02 14.08 25.20
CA ALA A 263 -14.78 14.70 25.67
C ALA A 263 -13.60 13.72 25.74
N ASN A 264 -12.42 14.29 25.50
CA ASN A 264 -11.05 13.93 25.88
C ASN A 264 -10.70 12.49 26.25
N VAL A 265 -9.86 11.92 25.41
CA VAL A 265 -9.07 10.73 25.70
C VAL A 265 -7.61 11.12 25.69
N ARG A 266 -6.94 10.91 26.82
CA ARG A 266 -5.50 11.01 26.93
C ARG A 266 -4.93 9.60 27.01
N CYS A 267 -4.69 8.93 25.89
CA CYS A 267 -3.81 7.77 25.94
C CYS A 267 -2.39 8.30 26.03
N TYR A 268 -1.59 7.90 27.01
CA TYR A 268 -0.16 8.11 26.90
C TYR A 268 0.59 6.85 27.28
N ILE A 269 1.46 6.44 26.37
CA ILE A 269 2.29 5.27 26.49
C ILE A 269 3.51 5.69 27.29
N ILE A 270 3.62 5.24 28.54
CA ILE A 270 4.90 5.29 29.24
C ILE A 270 5.70 4.09 28.72
N ASN A 271 6.52 4.33 27.70
CA ASN A 271 7.46 3.34 27.22
C ASN A 271 8.50 3.05 28.30
N GLY A 272 8.36 1.88 28.93
CA GLY A 272 9.48 1.06 29.30
C GLY A 272 9.14 -0.36 28.87
N PRO A 273 10.03 -1.10 28.19
CA PRO A 273 9.89 -2.55 28.15
C PRO A 273 10.01 -3.07 29.58
N GLN A 274 8.89 -3.13 30.31
CA GLN A 274 8.82 -3.91 31.54
C GLN A 274 8.55 -5.33 31.11
N THR A 275 9.60 -6.02 30.65
CA THR A 275 9.53 -7.45 30.35
C THR A 275 8.85 -8.17 31.51
N PRO A 276 7.79 -8.97 31.26
CA PRO A 276 7.34 -9.51 29.97
C PRO A 276 6.17 -8.77 29.29
N ASN A 277 5.85 -7.54 29.68
CA ASN A 277 4.60 -6.85 29.34
C ASN A 277 4.82 -5.58 28.52
N LEU A 278 3.86 -5.28 27.62
CA LEU A 278 3.62 -3.94 27.12
C LEU A 278 2.56 -3.28 27.98
N ILE A 279 2.92 -2.17 28.59
CA ILE A 279 2.05 -1.45 29.51
C ILE A 279 1.79 -0.07 28.92
N TYR A 280 0.52 0.31 28.85
CA TYR A 280 0.16 1.69 28.53
C TYR A 280 -0.88 2.19 29.53
N ASN A 281 -0.94 3.50 29.70
CA ASN A 281 -1.86 4.13 30.62
C ASN A 281 -2.88 4.95 29.84
N LEU A 282 -4.14 4.64 30.08
CA LEU A 282 -5.29 5.33 29.57
C LEU A 282 -5.74 6.38 30.61
N PHE A 283 -5.74 7.65 30.22
CA PHE A 283 -6.22 8.75 31.03
C PHE A 283 -7.51 9.30 30.46
N ILE A 284 -8.49 9.44 31.34
CA ILE A 284 -9.81 9.96 31.02
C ILE A 284 -9.98 11.28 31.77
N TRP A 285 -10.56 12.28 31.12
CA TRP A 285 -10.80 13.59 31.73
C TRP A 285 -12.06 13.61 32.58
N TYR A 286 -12.17 14.57 33.52
CA TYR A 286 -13.23 14.59 34.54
C TYR A 286 -14.64 14.87 33.99
N THR A 287 -14.77 15.42 32.79
CA THR A 287 -16.05 15.65 32.11
C THR A 287 -16.44 14.54 31.13
N THR A 288 -15.57 13.57 30.90
CA THR A 288 -15.81 12.50 29.92
C THR A 288 -16.58 11.35 30.56
N VAL A 289 -17.72 10.99 29.98
CA VAL A 289 -18.43 9.77 30.35
C VAL A 289 -18.01 8.64 29.39
N SER A 290 -17.07 7.82 29.84
CA SER A 290 -16.56 6.69 29.07
C SER A 290 -17.14 5.36 29.52
N TYR A 291 -17.53 4.56 28.53
CA TYR A 291 -17.95 3.17 28.71
C TYR A 291 -16.94 2.19 28.13
N GLY A 292 -16.00 2.65 27.30
CA GLY A 292 -14.90 1.81 26.91
C GLY A 292 -14.04 2.29 25.76
N PHE A 293 -12.96 1.55 25.56
CA PHE A 293 -11.92 1.81 24.58
C PHE A 293 -11.60 0.56 23.79
N PHE A 294 -11.34 0.74 22.50
CA PHE A 294 -10.90 -0.34 21.64
C PHE A 294 -9.49 -0.04 21.15
N ASP A 295 -8.58 -0.95 21.45
CA ASP A 295 -7.16 -0.77 21.23
C ASP A 295 -6.50 -2.08 20.81
N GLN A 296 -5.26 -1.97 20.36
CA GLN A 296 -4.42 -3.09 19.99
C GLN A 296 -2.95 -2.66 20.07
N ALA A 297 -2.09 -3.60 20.44
CA ALA A 297 -0.65 -3.40 20.44
C ALA A 297 0.01 -4.25 19.36
N SER A 298 1.20 -3.85 18.95
CA SER A 298 2.09 -4.63 18.10
C SER A 298 3.55 -4.39 18.44
N LEU A 299 4.38 -5.35 18.05
CA LEU A 299 5.82 -5.26 18.10
C LEU A 299 6.35 -5.35 16.67
N TYR A 300 7.05 -4.31 16.23
CA TYR A 300 7.82 -4.36 15.00
C TYR A 300 9.23 -4.89 15.29
N PHE A 301 9.69 -5.85 14.50
CA PHE A 301 10.99 -6.50 14.60
C PHE A 301 11.91 -6.05 13.44
N PRO A 302 12.72 -4.99 13.65
CA PRO A 302 13.66 -4.53 12.64
C PRO A 302 14.69 -5.61 12.34
N LYS A 303 15.04 -5.75 11.06
CA LYS A 303 16.11 -6.65 10.62
C LYS A 303 17.16 -5.85 9.86
N PRO A 304 17.98 -5.02 10.53
CA PRO A 304 18.82 -3.99 9.90
C PRO A 304 19.74 -4.51 8.79
N ASN A 305 20.12 -5.80 8.86
CA ASN A 305 20.97 -6.46 7.87
C ASN A 305 20.20 -7.15 6.73
N LEU A 306 18.86 -7.09 6.73
CA LEU A 306 18.05 -7.57 5.63
C LEU A 306 18.27 -6.65 4.43
N LYS A 307 18.93 -7.21 3.43
CA LYS A 307 19.09 -6.58 2.14
C LYS A 307 17.77 -6.70 1.39
N ILE A 308 17.05 -5.58 1.28
CA ILE A 308 15.90 -5.48 0.39
C ILE A 308 16.45 -5.46 -1.02
N VAL A 309 16.40 -6.62 -1.67
CA VAL A 309 16.55 -6.70 -3.12
C VAL A 309 15.27 -6.10 -3.68
N GLN A 310 15.35 -4.96 -4.35
CA GLN A 310 14.22 -4.46 -5.12
C GLN A 310 14.09 -5.29 -6.40
N PRO A 311 13.32 -6.39 -6.42
CA PRO A 311 13.53 -7.45 -7.41
C PRO A 311 13.02 -7.07 -8.81
N ASN A 312 12.29 -5.94 -8.89
CA ASN A 312 11.48 -5.54 -10.03
C ASN A 312 11.74 -4.10 -10.50
N CYS A 313 12.78 -3.45 -10.00
CA CYS A 313 13.07 -2.07 -10.35
C CYS A 313 14.29 -1.97 -11.26
N ALA A 314 14.27 -1.00 -12.17
CA ALA A 314 15.45 -0.52 -12.85
C ALA A 314 15.85 0.82 -12.23
N GLU A 315 17.15 1.03 -12.05
CA GLU A 315 17.67 2.33 -11.63
C GLU A 315 18.29 3.03 -12.83
N LEU A 316 17.90 4.27 -13.05
CA LEU A 316 18.44 5.13 -14.09
C LEU A 316 19.38 6.17 -13.48
N PHE A 317 20.43 6.52 -14.19
CA PHE A 317 21.44 7.48 -13.75
C PHE A 317 21.65 8.57 -14.79
N SER A 318 21.92 9.78 -14.32
CA SER A 318 22.13 10.96 -15.17
C SER A 318 23.54 11.09 -15.74
N GLU A 319 24.51 10.31 -15.24
CA GLU A 319 25.88 10.22 -15.75
C GLU A 319 26.24 8.76 -16.10
N CYS A 320 27.41 8.56 -16.71
CA CYS A 320 27.96 7.23 -16.96
C CYS A 320 28.57 6.63 -15.69
N ASP A 321 28.86 5.33 -15.75
CA ASP A 321 29.41 4.55 -14.66
C ASP A 321 28.53 4.52 -13.39
N TYR A 322 27.21 4.64 -13.58
CA TYR A 322 26.20 4.67 -12.51
C TYR A 322 26.36 5.86 -11.55
N ASN A 323 26.82 7.00 -12.07
CA ASN A 323 27.01 8.24 -11.30
C ASN A 323 25.90 9.29 -11.54
N GLY A 324 25.98 10.40 -10.80
CA GLY A 324 25.05 11.51 -10.86
C GLY A 324 23.75 11.25 -10.10
N ASP A 325 22.71 12.05 -10.37
CA ASP A 325 21.37 11.77 -9.86
C ASP A 325 20.90 10.40 -10.34
N SER A 326 20.06 9.75 -9.54
CA SER A 326 19.40 8.50 -9.90
C SER A 326 17.89 8.50 -9.64
N ILE A 327 17.17 7.68 -10.38
CA ILE A 327 15.75 7.38 -10.16
C ILE A 327 15.49 5.88 -10.29
N ILE A 328 14.76 5.34 -9.31
CA ILE A 328 14.35 3.94 -9.27
C ILE A 328 12.95 3.80 -9.85
N ILE A 329 12.78 2.83 -10.75
CA ILE A 329 11.58 2.64 -11.56
C ILE A 329 11.13 1.20 -11.43
N CYS A 330 10.07 0.97 -10.67
CA CYS A 330 9.56 -0.37 -10.36
C CYS A 330 8.38 -0.82 -11.23
N ASN A 331 7.72 0.12 -11.91
CA ASN A 331 6.53 -0.09 -12.73
C ASN A 331 6.66 0.64 -14.07
N ASN A 332 5.70 0.43 -14.97
CA ASN A 332 5.62 1.21 -16.20
C ASN A 332 5.33 2.69 -15.88
N ILE A 333 6.10 3.59 -16.47
CA ILE A 333 5.93 5.03 -16.30
C ILE A 333 5.80 5.68 -17.67
N SER A 334 4.64 6.27 -17.94
CA SER A 334 4.31 6.93 -19.20
C SER A 334 4.86 8.36 -19.32
N ASP A 335 5.54 8.88 -18.31
CA ASP A 335 6.24 10.16 -18.33
C ASP A 335 7.16 10.28 -17.09
N LEU A 336 8.48 10.29 -17.29
CA LEU A 336 9.45 10.42 -16.20
C LEU A 336 9.42 11.78 -15.52
N SER A 337 8.96 12.83 -16.20
CA SER A 337 8.87 14.18 -15.64
C SER A 337 7.82 14.27 -14.53
N GLN A 338 6.79 13.42 -14.56
CA GLN A 338 5.80 13.29 -13.47
C GLN A 338 6.44 12.78 -12.17
N ARG A 339 7.62 12.16 -12.25
CA ARG A 339 8.43 11.74 -11.10
C ARG A 339 9.56 12.72 -10.79
N GLY A 340 9.56 13.91 -11.40
CA GLY A 340 10.57 14.95 -11.23
C GLY A 340 11.88 14.69 -11.97
N TRP A 341 11.94 13.68 -12.83
CA TRP A 341 13.15 13.38 -13.60
C TRP A 341 13.18 14.14 -14.92
N THR A 342 14.08 15.11 -15.02
CA THR A 342 14.25 15.97 -16.22
C THR A 342 15.61 15.78 -16.89
N LYS A 343 16.45 14.88 -16.38
CA LYS A 343 17.83 14.65 -16.84
C LYS A 343 17.89 13.57 -17.92
N SER A 344 18.93 13.60 -18.76
CA SER A 344 19.20 12.50 -19.70
C SER A 344 19.52 11.21 -18.94
N ILE A 345 19.13 10.05 -19.46
CA ILE A 345 19.56 8.75 -18.94
C ILE A 345 20.89 8.40 -19.61
N LYS A 346 21.96 8.30 -18.82
CA LYS A 346 23.32 8.01 -19.30
C LYS A 346 23.82 6.62 -18.93
N SER A 347 23.38 6.08 -17.81
CA SER A 347 23.60 4.68 -17.45
C SER A 347 22.39 4.12 -16.70
N LEU A 348 22.31 2.79 -16.58
CA LEU A 348 21.18 2.14 -15.91
C LEU A 348 21.54 0.74 -15.40
N MET A 349 20.87 0.37 -14.32
CA MET A 349 20.95 -0.96 -13.72
C MET A 349 19.60 -1.66 -13.83
N ILE A 350 19.64 -2.92 -14.23
CA ILE A 350 18.47 -3.79 -14.41
C ILE A 350 18.78 -5.12 -13.73
N SER A 351 17.85 -5.60 -12.90
CA SER A 351 17.94 -6.96 -12.34
C SER A 351 18.05 -8.02 -13.45
N THR A 352 18.81 -9.09 -13.19
CA THR A 352 19.26 -10.14 -14.14
C THR A 352 18.16 -11.01 -14.77
N GLN A 353 16.91 -10.59 -14.64
CA GLN A 353 15.72 -11.31 -15.09
C GLN A 353 14.66 -10.38 -15.68
N LYS A 354 15.02 -9.16 -16.06
CA LYS A 354 14.06 -8.15 -16.53
C LYS A 354 14.49 -7.56 -17.87
N LYS A 355 13.50 -7.06 -18.61
CA LYS A 355 13.69 -6.33 -19.85
C LYS A 355 13.18 -4.92 -19.66
N LEU A 356 14.08 -3.96 -19.68
CA LEU A 356 13.71 -2.56 -19.75
C LEU A 356 13.41 -2.20 -21.21
N GLN A 357 12.31 -1.52 -21.47
CA GLN A 357 12.03 -0.91 -22.77
C GLN A 357 11.92 0.60 -22.58
N LEU A 358 12.96 1.33 -22.98
CA LEU A 358 12.98 2.79 -22.94
C LEU A 358 12.33 3.36 -24.21
N PHE A 359 11.58 4.44 -24.08
CA PHE A 359 11.00 5.16 -25.23
C PHE A 359 11.53 6.59 -25.28
N ASN A 360 11.77 7.11 -26.49
CA ASN A 360 12.27 8.48 -26.66
C ASN A 360 11.18 9.56 -26.55
N GLN A 361 9.89 9.20 -26.58
CA GLN A 361 8.76 10.13 -26.40
C GLN A 361 7.86 9.69 -25.24
N ILE A 362 6.97 10.59 -24.80
CA ILE A 362 5.99 10.29 -23.74
C ILE A 362 4.91 9.28 -24.21
N ASN A 363 4.07 8.77 -23.29
CA ASN A 363 3.00 7.79 -23.52
C ASN A 363 3.39 6.51 -24.31
N TYR A 364 4.62 6.01 -24.11
CA TYR A 364 5.19 4.83 -24.79
C TYR A 364 5.24 4.97 -26.32
N GLN A 365 5.45 6.19 -26.81
CA GLN A 365 5.52 6.50 -28.24
C GLN A 365 6.95 6.62 -28.74
N GLY A 366 7.09 6.66 -30.06
CA GLY A 366 8.37 6.84 -30.74
C GLY A 366 9.24 5.58 -30.70
N GLN A 367 10.55 5.79 -30.72
CA GLN A 367 11.52 4.71 -30.81
C GLN A 367 11.75 4.06 -29.46
N ALA A 368 11.76 2.72 -29.48
CA ALA A 368 12.00 1.91 -28.31
C ALA A 368 13.39 1.27 -28.29
N LEU A 369 14.08 1.37 -27.16
CA LEU A 369 15.32 0.66 -26.87
C LEU A 369 15.03 -0.45 -25.85
N LYS A 370 15.32 -1.70 -26.22
CA LYS A 370 15.15 -2.88 -25.36
C LYS A 370 16.48 -3.23 -24.71
N ILE A 371 16.50 -3.28 -23.39
CA ILE A 371 17.71 -3.48 -22.59
C ILE A 371 17.47 -4.61 -21.61
N MET A 372 18.38 -5.57 -21.58
CA MET A 372 18.25 -6.79 -20.77
C MET A 372 19.37 -6.97 -19.75
N GLN A 373 20.33 -6.03 -19.73
CA GLN A 373 21.49 -6.04 -18.84
C GLN A 373 21.88 -4.60 -18.51
N ASN A 374 22.61 -4.42 -17.42
CA ASN A 374 23.13 -3.11 -17.01
C ASN A 374 23.88 -2.43 -18.17
N GLN A 375 23.70 -1.12 -18.30
CA GLN A 375 24.42 -0.29 -19.27
C GLN A 375 25.24 0.71 -18.49
N GLN A 376 26.56 0.50 -18.47
CA GLN A 376 27.49 1.37 -17.77
C GLN A 376 27.58 2.76 -18.42
N CYS A 377 27.38 2.85 -19.73
CA CYS A 377 27.26 4.12 -20.43
C CYS A 377 26.49 3.88 -21.73
N MET A 378 25.42 4.65 -21.97
CA MET A 378 24.61 4.53 -23.18
C MET A 378 25.24 5.24 -24.39
N ASP A 379 26.29 6.02 -24.19
CA ASP A 379 26.96 6.80 -25.25
C ASP A 379 27.91 5.94 -26.11
N SER A 380 28.34 4.75 -25.64
CA SER A 380 29.37 3.93 -26.30
C SER A 380 28.84 2.77 -27.15
N GLN A 381 27.52 2.53 -27.16
CA GLN A 381 26.94 1.54 -28.06
C GLN A 381 26.57 2.18 -29.39
N SER A 382 27.18 1.67 -30.46
CA SER A 382 26.91 1.98 -31.87
C SER A 382 25.49 1.57 -32.29
N ILE A 383 24.47 2.15 -31.68
CA ILE A 383 23.09 2.19 -32.19
C ILE A 383 23.04 3.42 -33.11
N LEU A 384 23.67 3.28 -34.27
CA LEU A 384 23.75 4.31 -35.30
C LEU A 384 22.33 4.75 -35.70
N SER A 385 22.14 6.06 -35.70
CA SER A 385 21.01 6.85 -36.25
C SER A 385 19.80 7.16 -35.35
N VAL A 386 19.91 7.05 -34.04
CA VAL A 386 18.87 7.58 -33.13
C VAL A 386 19.50 8.59 -32.19
N LYS A 387 19.49 9.85 -32.59
CA LYS A 387 19.66 10.94 -31.62
C LYS A 387 18.43 10.91 -30.73
N PHE A 388 18.48 10.19 -29.60
CA PHE A 388 17.63 10.51 -28.47
C PHE A 388 17.93 11.97 -28.13
N GLN A 389 17.01 12.88 -28.46
CA GLN A 389 17.16 14.30 -28.13
C GLN A 389 17.14 14.43 -26.62
N SER A 390 18.31 14.33 -25.98
CA SER A 390 18.69 14.76 -24.61
C SER A 390 17.76 14.44 -23.43
N VAL A 391 16.65 13.74 -23.61
CA VAL A 391 15.70 13.36 -22.57
C VAL A 391 15.06 12.05 -23.02
N ALA A 392 15.57 10.92 -22.54
CA ALA A 392 14.80 9.69 -22.63
C ALA A 392 13.58 9.88 -21.72
N SER A 393 12.39 9.93 -22.31
CA SER A 393 11.19 10.41 -21.61
C SER A 393 10.52 9.33 -20.76
N ILE A 394 10.83 8.04 -20.98
CA ILE A 394 9.98 6.93 -20.54
C ILE A 394 10.68 5.60 -20.34
N ILE A 395 10.11 4.81 -19.42
CA ILE A 395 10.36 3.38 -19.25
C ILE A 395 9.06 2.55 -19.27
N LYS A 396 9.02 1.51 -20.10
CA LYS A 396 8.18 0.33 -19.93
C LYS A 396 9.03 -0.82 -19.42
N VAL A 397 8.84 -1.26 -18.18
CA VAL A 397 9.53 -2.43 -17.63
C VAL A 397 8.74 -3.65 -18.09
N LEU A 398 9.29 -4.39 -19.04
CA LEU A 398 8.78 -5.69 -19.46
C LEU A 398 9.42 -6.78 -18.59
N PHE A 399 8.58 -7.50 -17.86
CA PHE A 399 9.03 -8.66 -17.12
C PHE A 399 9.42 -9.77 -18.11
N ILE A 400 10.69 -10.18 -18.12
CA ILE A 400 11.01 -11.53 -18.62
C ILE A 400 10.56 -12.45 -17.49
N ASN A 401 9.54 -13.25 -17.76
CA ASN A 401 8.99 -14.16 -16.77
C ASN A 401 10.07 -15.21 -16.44
N SER A 402 10.82 -14.98 -15.36
CA SER A 402 11.93 -15.84 -14.92
C SER A 402 11.56 -16.75 -13.75
N ASN A 403 10.35 -16.65 -13.20
CA ASN A 403 9.82 -17.69 -12.32
C ASN A 403 9.02 -18.70 -13.16
N LEU A 404 9.74 -19.46 -13.98
CA LEU A 404 9.24 -20.57 -14.78
C LEU A 404 9.27 -21.91 -14.02
N ASN A 405 9.30 -21.88 -12.68
CA ASN A 405 9.19 -23.09 -11.85
C ASN A 405 7.75 -23.42 -11.43
N ASP A 406 6.77 -22.56 -11.69
CA ASP A 406 5.36 -22.96 -11.58
C ASP A 406 4.90 -23.52 -12.93
N ASN A 407 4.94 -24.85 -13.03
CA ASN A 407 5.15 -25.54 -14.30
C ASN A 407 3.88 -25.90 -15.07
N ASN A 408 2.71 -25.35 -14.74
CA ASN A 408 1.46 -25.86 -15.34
C ASN A 408 0.67 -24.91 -16.23
N CYS A 409 1.07 -23.65 -16.39
CA CYS A 409 0.28 -22.75 -17.24
C CYS A 409 1.12 -21.77 -18.08
N LYS A 410 1.69 -22.29 -19.17
CA LYS A 410 2.50 -21.52 -20.16
C LYS A 410 1.88 -21.52 -21.56
N PHE A 411 0.73 -22.18 -21.73
CA PHE A 411 0.10 -22.40 -23.03
C PHE A 411 -1.32 -21.87 -23.04
N VAL A 412 -1.69 -21.24 -24.15
CA VAL A 412 -3.08 -21.01 -24.50
C VAL A 412 -3.52 -22.18 -25.38
N GLN A 413 -4.65 -22.79 -25.04
CA GLN A 413 -5.16 -23.94 -25.77
C GLN A 413 -6.45 -23.57 -26.48
N PHE A 414 -6.48 -23.79 -27.79
CA PHE A 414 -7.64 -23.59 -28.64
C PHE A 414 -8.26 -24.94 -28.97
N TYR A 415 -9.58 -25.05 -28.86
CA TYR A 415 -10.31 -26.29 -29.00
C TYR A 415 -11.34 -26.21 -30.11
N SER A 416 -11.49 -27.31 -30.86
CA SER A 416 -12.49 -27.43 -31.94
C SER A 416 -13.94 -27.64 -31.47
N GLN A 417 -14.16 -27.90 -30.17
CA GLN A 417 -15.49 -28.05 -29.56
C GLN A 417 -15.61 -27.20 -28.29
N CYS A 418 -16.84 -27.00 -27.79
CA CYS A 418 -17.06 -26.31 -26.52
C CYS A 418 -16.65 -27.17 -25.32
N ASN A 419 -16.52 -26.54 -24.16
CA ASN A 419 -16.09 -27.13 -22.90
C ASN A 419 -14.70 -27.76 -22.95
N TYR A 420 -13.78 -27.19 -23.74
CA TYR A 420 -12.39 -27.62 -23.86
C TYR A 420 -12.25 -29.05 -24.39
N GLN A 421 -13.09 -29.42 -25.36
CA GLN A 421 -13.13 -30.74 -25.99
C GLN A 421 -12.67 -30.71 -27.47
N GLY A 422 -12.40 -31.89 -28.03
CA GLY A 422 -12.00 -32.06 -29.43
C GLY A 422 -10.51 -31.83 -29.71
N THR A 423 -10.16 -31.60 -30.97
CA THR A 423 -8.79 -31.29 -31.41
C THR A 423 -8.28 -30.02 -30.73
N VAL A 424 -7.01 -30.05 -30.29
CA VAL A 424 -6.35 -28.97 -29.56
C VAL A 424 -5.20 -28.40 -30.37
N TYR A 425 -5.10 -27.08 -30.38
CA TYR A 425 -3.94 -26.34 -30.87
C TYR A 425 -3.39 -25.49 -29.73
N GLN A 426 -2.07 -25.49 -29.53
CA GLN A 426 -1.43 -24.85 -28.38
C GLN A 426 -0.45 -23.78 -28.84
N ILE A 427 -0.50 -22.61 -28.20
CA ILE A 427 0.45 -21.52 -28.40
C ILE A 427 1.11 -21.19 -27.07
N LYS A 428 2.43 -21.03 -27.06
CA LYS A 428 3.15 -20.67 -25.84
C LYS A 428 3.08 -19.17 -25.57
N GLN A 429 3.07 -18.77 -24.30
CA GLN A 429 3.14 -17.37 -23.90
C GLN A 429 4.31 -16.64 -24.58
N GLY A 430 4.02 -15.55 -25.30
CA GLY A 430 5.00 -14.73 -25.99
C GLY A 430 5.27 -15.13 -27.45
N GLU A 431 4.68 -16.22 -27.94
CA GLU A 431 4.70 -16.54 -29.37
C GLU A 431 3.70 -15.68 -30.14
N SER A 432 4.14 -15.19 -31.30
CA SER A 432 3.28 -14.53 -32.29
C SER A 432 3.24 -15.42 -33.52
N LEU A 433 2.05 -15.69 -34.06
CA LEU A 433 1.89 -16.38 -35.33
C LEU A 433 2.08 -15.36 -36.46
N ASP A 434 3.33 -15.00 -36.74
CA ASP A 434 3.67 -13.97 -37.75
C ASP A 434 3.50 -14.43 -39.21
N ARG A 435 3.09 -15.68 -39.42
CA ARG A 435 2.73 -16.26 -40.72
C ARG A 435 1.37 -16.95 -40.57
N PRO A 436 0.56 -17.10 -41.65
CA PRO A 436 -0.74 -17.74 -41.56
C PRO A 436 -0.58 -19.27 -41.38
N ILE A 437 -0.05 -19.68 -40.23
CA ILE A 437 -0.28 -21.01 -39.71
C ILE A 437 -1.72 -20.98 -39.24
N LYS A 438 -2.61 -21.43 -40.11
CA LYS A 438 -4.02 -21.56 -39.81
C LYS A 438 -4.14 -22.57 -38.68
N ILE A 439 -4.72 -22.17 -37.56
CA ILE A 439 -5.30 -23.14 -36.61
C ILE A 439 -6.21 -24.03 -37.48
N PRO A 440 -5.98 -25.35 -37.54
CA PRO A 440 -6.52 -26.19 -38.61
C PRO A 440 -8.02 -26.52 -38.43
N PHE A 441 -8.70 -25.79 -37.55
CA PHE A 441 -10.10 -25.98 -37.20
C PHE A 441 -10.73 -24.67 -36.72
N GLU A 442 -12.06 -24.62 -36.75
CA GLU A 442 -12.84 -23.56 -36.11
C GLU A 442 -12.68 -23.62 -34.59
N ILE A 443 -12.32 -22.50 -33.96
CA ILE A 443 -12.13 -22.42 -32.50
C ILE A 443 -13.49 -22.27 -31.83
N LYS A 444 -13.89 -23.24 -31.01
CA LYS A 444 -15.14 -23.21 -30.26
C LYS A 444 -14.97 -22.99 -28.76
N SER A 445 -13.80 -23.27 -28.19
CA SER A 445 -13.47 -22.85 -26.81
C SER A 445 -11.98 -22.55 -26.67
N ILE A 446 -11.62 -21.75 -25.67
CA ILE A 446 -10.25 -21.31 -25.40
C ILE A 446 -9.93 -21.42 -23.92
N SER A 447 -8.84 -22.10 -23.58
CA SER A 447 -8.31 -22.15 -22.22
C SER A 447 -7.12 -21.20 -22.10
N ILE A 448 -7.23 -20.20 -21.23
CA ILE A 448 -6.26 -19.12 -21.03
C ILE A 448 -5.73 -19.17 -19.60
N CYS A 449 -4.41 -19.20 -19.47
CA CYS A 449 -3.78 -19.11 -18.17
C CYS A 449 -4.01 -17.74 -17.51
N PRO A 450 -4.07 -17.68 -16.17
CA PRO A 450 -4.11 -16.41 -15.45
C PRO A 450 -3.01 -15.46 -15.93
N ASN A 451 -3.35 -14.19 -16.13
CA ASN A 451 -2.45 -13.13 -16.60
C ASN A 451 -1.96 -13.25 -18.05
N ILE A 452 -2.57 -14.10 -18.90
CA ILE A 452 -2.36 -14.07 -20.35
C ILE A 452 -3.52 -13.32 -21.03
N LEU A 453 -3.18 -12.41 -21.95
CA LEU A 453 -4.13 -11.77 -22.86
C LEU A 453 -3.97 -12.38 -24.25
N VAL A 454 -5.04 -12.93 -24.80
CA VAL A 454 -5.08 -13.48 -26.16
C VAL A 454 -5.77 -12.49 -27.07
N LYS A 455 -5.12 -12.12 -28.16
CA LYS A 455 -5.72 -11.28 -29.21
C LYS A 455 -5.89 -12.13 -30.46
N LEU A 456 -7.14 -12.33 -30.88
CA LEU A 456 -7.45 -12.99 -32.14
C LEU A 456 -7.76 -11.92 -33.19
N ALA A 457 -7.04 -12.00 -34.31
CA ALA A 457 -7.22 -11.14 -35.47
C ALA A 457 -7.55 -12.01 -36.69
N ASP A 458 -8.45 -11.53 -37.55
CA ASP A 458 -8.74 -12.20 -38.81
C ASP A 458 -7.50 -12.16 -39.72
N PRO A 459 -6.92 -13.30 -40.11
CA PRO A 459 -5.73 -13.34 -40.95
C PRO A 459 -5.95 -12.76 -42.36
N SER A 460 -7.21 -12.56 -42.76
CA SER A 460 -7.62 -12.07 -44.08
C SER A 460 -7.84 -10.55 -44.12
N PHE A 461 -7.89 -9.88 -42.97
CA PHE A 461 -8.14 -8.45 -42.89
C PHE A 461 -7.02 -7.75 -42.12
N PHE A 462 -6.22 -6.95 -42.83
CA PHE A 462 -5.16 -6.09 -42.26
C PHE A 462 -5.65 -5.06 -41.23
N TRP A 463 -6.97 -5.02 -40.95
CA TRP A 463 -7.65 -4.12 -40.01
C TRP A 463 -8.89 -4.76 -39.37
N GLY A 464 -8.98 -6.10 -39.38
CA GLY A 464 -10.13 -6.84 -38.85
C GLY A 464 -10.31 -6.64 -37.34
N GLY A 465 -11.55 -6.81 -36.85
CA GLY A 465 -11.87 -6.69 -35.43
C GLY A 465 -10.94 -7.53 -34.57
N ASN A 466 -10.33 -6.90 -33.56
CA ASN A 466 -9.51 -7.59 -32.58
C ASN A 466 -10.40 -8.02 -31.41
N GLU A 467 -10.63 -9.32 -31.28
CA GLU A 467 -11.21 -9.84 -30.03
C GLU A 467 -10.09 -10.11 -29.03
N VAL A 468 -10.25 -9.59 -27.82
CA VAL A 468 -9.29 -9.73 -26.74
C VAL A 468 -9.91 -10.58 -25.64
N PHE A 469 -9.29 -11.71 -25.34
CA PHE A 469 -9.70 -12.60 -24.26
C PHE A 469 -8.70 -12.51 -23.11
N SER A 470 -9.21 -12.23 -21.92
CA SER A 470 -8.43 -12.17 -20.66
C SER A 470 -8.71 -13.35 -19.72
N SER A 471 -9.65 -14.23 -20.08
CA SER A 471 -10.02 -15.42 -19.32
C SER A 471 -10.51 -16.52 -20.27
N SER A 472 -10.42 -17.78 -19.81
CA SER A 472 -10.92 -18.94 -20.56
C SER A 472 -12.39 -18.79 -20.91
N GLN A 473 -12.76 -19.19 -22.13
CA GLN A 473 -14.14 -19.23 -22.59
C GLN A 473 -14.53 -20.67 -22.86
N THR A 474 -15.56 -21.15 -22.17
CA THR A 474 -16.09 -22.51 -22.32
C THR A 474 -16.78 -22.70 -23.66
N CYS A 475 -17.33 -21.66 -24.28
CA CYS A 475 -17.90 -21.71 -25.62
C CYS A 475 -17.84 -20.31 -26.24
N LEU A 476 -17.42 -20.21 -27.50
CA LEU A 476 -17.38 -18.97 -28.27
C LEU A 476 -18.60 -18.92 -29.19
N ASP A 477 -19.69 -18.28 -28.75
CA ASP A 477 -20.94 -18.23 -29.52
C ASP A 477 -20.91 -17.22 -30.68
N SER A 478 -19.98 -16.26 -30.64
CA SER A 478 -19.91 -15.12 -31.54
C SER A 478 -18.75 -15.17 -32.55
N TYR A 479 -17.73 -16.00 -32.33
CA TYR A 479 -16.53 -15.98 -33.16
C TYR A 479 -16.68 -16.91 -34.37
N LYS A 480 -17.22 -16.37 -35.47
CA LYS A 480 -17.28 -17.06 -36.76
C LYS A 480 -16.06 -16.69 -37.59
N PHE A 481 -15.15 -17.64 -37.84
CA PHE A 481 -14.22 -17.46 -38.95
C PHE A 481 -15.02 -17.30 -40.24
N PRO A 482 -14.66 -16.37 -41.14
CA PRO A 482 -15.23 -16.37 -42.49
C PRO A 482 -15.03 -17.76 -43.09
N SER A 483 -16.11 -18.37 -43.57
CA SER A 483 -16.03 -19.68 -44.21
C SER A 483 -15.03 -19.59 -45.36
N TYR A 484 -13.92 -20.33 -45.25
CA TYR A 484 -12.92 -20.39 -46.30
C TYR A 484 -13.60 -20.95 -47.54
N ARG A 485 -13.83 -20.13 -48.57
CA ARG A 485 -14.10 -20.65 -49.91
C ARG A 485 -12.88 -21.48 -50.29
N THR A 486 -13.05 -22.78 -50.41
CA THR A 486 -12.07 -23.64 -51.08
C THR A 486 -11.85 -23.08 -52.48
N PRO A 487 -10.60 -22.87 -52.92
CA PRO A 487 -10.33 -22.59 -54.32
C PRO A 487 -10.80 -23.81 -55.12
N ASN A 488 -11.63 -23.59 -56.15
CA ASN A 488 -11.89 -24.59 -57.19
C ASN A 488 -10.65 -24.79 -58.05
#